data_AF-A0A3C0C5F7-F1
#
_entry.id   AF-A0A3C0C5F7-F1
#
_cell.length_a   1.000
_cell.length_b   1.000
_cell.length_c   1.000
_cell.angle_alpha   90.00
_cell.angle_beta   90.00
_cell.angle_gamma   90.00
#
_symmetry.space_group_name_H-M   'P 1'
#
loop_
_entity.id
_entity.type
_entity.pdbx_description
1 polymer ?
#
loop_
_entity_poly.entity_id
_entity_poly.type
_entity_poly.pdbx_seq_one_letter_code
_entity_poly.pdbx_strand_id
1 'polypeptide(L)'
;ADYGLFYIDALTYQPMCGAGTLSVAKVLVETGMVKRTEPETVIKLETPSGIVTVYVEIKIGDVQRISFDNVPAFLYSKDLEIKVPGAGNISVDVGLGGNFFTIVDIDSIKMDLTKDKMDELRKLSKIILASANEKIKVQHPANKSINYMDQLLFVQNRPNEKG
;
A
#
# COMPACT_ATOMS: atom_id res chain seq x y z
N ALA A 1 8.79 17.00 11.22
CA ALA A 1 7.58 16.19 11.48
C ALA A 1 7.23 16.31 12.96
N ASP A 2 6.01 15.95 13.33
CA ASP A 2 5.59 15.85 14.74
C ASP A 2 6.08 14.53 15.36
N TYR A 3 6.01 13.43 14.60
CA TYR A 3 6.51 12.11 14.99
C TYR A 3 7.18 11.38 13.82
N GLY A 4 8.14 10.51 14.14
CA GLY A 4 8.66 9.51 13.21
C GLY A 4 7.93 8.18 13.39
N LEU A 5 7.69 7.46 12.29
CA LEU A 5 6.92 6.22 12.29
C LEU A 5 7.62 5.11 11.51
N PHE A 6 7.82 3.97 12.18
CA PHE A 6 8.30 2.73 11.57
C PHE A 6 7.15 1.73 11.54
N TYR A 7 6.90 1.17 10.37
CA TYR A 7 5.86 0.15 10.18
C TYR A 7 6.51 -1.22 10.13
N ILE A 8 6.01 -2.15 10.93
CA ILE A 8 6.53 -3.51 11.05
C ILE A 8 5.39 -4.47 10.74
N ASP A 9 5.59 -5.35 9.77
CA ASP A 9 4.70 -6.48 9.51
C ASP A 9 5.38 -7.81 9.89
N ALA A 10 4.73 -8.94 9.60
CA ALA A 10 5.23 -10.26 9.95
C ALA A 10 6.53 -10.66 9.22
N LEU A 11 6.91 -9.95 8.17
CA LEU A 11 8.04 -10.27 7.31
C LEU A 11 9.15 -9.22 7.42
N THR A 12 8.81 -7.94 7.44
CA THR A 12 9.80 -6.86 7.31
C THR A 12 9.31 -5.50 7.80
N TYR A 13 10.20 -4.51 7.72
CA TYR A 13 9.88 -3.10 7.87
C TYR A 13 9.32 -2.56 6.55
N GLN A 14 8.13 -1.97 6.62
CA GLN A 14 7.51 -1.32 5.46
C GLN A 14 7.91 0.15 5.41
N PRO A 15 8.36 0.66 4.25
CA PRO A 15 8.69 2.07 4.07
C PRO A 15 7.51 3.01 4.37
N MET A 16 6.28 2.60 4.03
CA MET A 16 5.04 3.32 4.37
C MET A 16 3.88 2.34 4.55
N CYS A 17 2.91 2.64 5.42
CA CYS A 17 1.66 1.88 5.50
C CYS A 17 0.47 2.80 5.73
N GLY A 18 -0.48 2.82 4.78
CA GLY A 18 -1.67 3.66 4.84
C GLY A 18 -2.53 3.36 6.06
N ALA A 19 -2.90 2.08 6.26
CA ALA A 19 -3.72 1.68 7.41
C ALA A 19 -3.05 2.01 8.76
N GLY A 20 -1.75 1.73 8.89
CA GLY A 20 -0.99 2.08 10.09
C GLY A 20 -0.96 3.59 10.36
N THR A 21 -0.83 4.40 9.29
CA THR A 21 -0.87 5.87 9.38
C THR A 21 -2.20 6.37 9.92
N LEU A 22 -3.31 5.86 9.40
CA LEU A 22 -4.66 6.21 9.87
C LEU A 22 -4.85 5.84 11.34
N SER A 23 -4.44 4.63 11.75
CA SER A 23 -4.57 4.17 13.13
C SER A 23 -3.73 5.00 14.10
N VAL A 24 -2.47 5.29 13.75
CA VAL A 24 -1.58 6.10 14.59
C VAL A 24 -2.11 7.52 14.73
N ALA A 25 -2.57 8.15 13.65
CA ALA A 25 -3.12 9.50 13.70
C ALA A 25 -4.35 9.57 14.63
N LYS A 26 -5.23 8.56 14.58
CA LYS A 26 -6.36 8.46 15.51
C LYS A 26 -5.90 8.42 16.97
N VAL A 27 -4.97 7.52 17.29
CA VAL A 27 -4.43 7.38 18.66
C VAL A 27 -3.78 8.68 19.13
N LEU A 28 -2.97 9.33 18.30
CA LEU A 28 -2.30 10.58 18.67
C LEU A 28 -3.29 11.67 19.08
N VAL A 29 -4.42 11.79 18.38
CA VAL A 29 -5.47 12.76 18.68
C VAL A 29 -6.29 12.35 19.91
N GLU A 30 -6.78 11.11 19.95
CA GLU A 30 -7.69 10.65 21.02
C GLU A 30 -6.99 10.57 22.39
N THR A 31 -5.69 10.31 22.42
CA THR A 31 -4.89 10.26 23.64
C THR A 31 -4.30 11.62 24.05
N GLY A 32 -4.49 12.66 23.23
CA GLY A 32 -3.94 14.00 23.48
C GLY A 32 -2.41 14.10 23.35
N MET A 33 -1.77 13.14 22.68
CA MET A 33 -0.32 13.17 22.39
C MET A 33 0.04 14.30 21.41
N VAL A 34 -0.90 14.70 20.55
CA VAL A 34 -0.80 15.94 19.76
C VAL A 34 -1.79 16.99 20.27
N LYS A 35 -1.46 18.26 20.06
CA LYS A 35 -2.40 19.35 20.32
C LYS A 35 -3.57 19.24 19.34
N ARG A 36 -4.72 18.87 19.87
CA ARG A 36 -5.99 18.82 19.14
C ARG A 36 -6.45 20.22 18.74
N THR A 37 -6.78 20.38 17.46
CA THR A 37 -7.43 21.56 16.88
C THR A 37 -8.72 21.13 16.17
N GLU A 38 -9.78 21.93 16.31
CA GLU A 38 -11.07 21.70 15.66
C GLU A 38 -11.35 22.82 14.65
N PRO A 39 -11.98 22.53 13.50
CA PRO A 39 -12.61 21.26 13.12
C PRO A 39 -11.63 20.20 12.57
N GLU A 40 -10.35 20.54 12.41
CA GLU A 40 -9.34 19.64 11.84
C GLU A 40 -8.01 19.74 12.58
N THR A 41 -7.43 18.59 12.91
CA THR A 41 -6.07 18.46 13.44
C THR A 41 -5.16 17.98 12.33
N VAL A 42 -4.08 18.72 12.06
CA VAL A 42 -3.07 18.37 11.05
C VAL A 42 -1.84 17.80 11.74
N ILE A 43 -1.37 16.64 11.29
CA ILE A 43 -0.22 15.93 11.84
C ILE A 43 0.75 15.60 10.70
N LYS A 44 2.02 15.94 10.85
CA LYS A 44 3.09 15.56 9.93
C LYS A 44 3.83 14.36 10.49
N LEU A 45 3.76 13.24 9.79
CA LEU A 45 4.46 12.01 10.16
C LEU A 45 5.65 11.79 9.24
N GLU A 46 6.83 11.56 9.80
CA GLU A 46 8.02 11.16 9.05
C GLU A 46 8.07 9.63 8.94
N THR A 47 8.05 9.14 7.71
CA THR A 47 8.14 7.70 7.38
C THR A 47 9.44 7.45 6.61
N PRO A 48 9.91 6.19 6.51
CA PRO A 48 11.03 5.87 5.65
C PRO A 48 10.83 6.27 4.16
N SER A 49 9.58 6.34 3.68
CA SER A 49 9.27 6.83 2.32
C SER A 49 9.24 8.35 2.19
N GLY A 50 9.26 9.09 3.31
CA GLY A 50 9.19 10.55 3.35
C GLY A 50 8.12 11.08 4.30
N ILE A 51 7.87 12.38 4.23
CA ILE A 51 6.85 13.05 5.05
C ILE A 51 5.45 12.76 4.50
N VAL A 52 4.55 12.33 5.38
CA VAL A 52 3.11 12.17 5.14
C VAL A 52 2.36 13.21 5.98
N THR A 53 1.44 13.95 5.37
CA THR A 53 0.60 14.91 6.09
C THR A 53 -0.78 14.31 6.30
N VAL A 54 -1.19 14.17 7.55
CA VAL A 54 -2.47 13.56 7.95
C VAL A 54 -3.42 14.65 8.45
N TYR A 55 -4.68 14.53 8.06
CA TYR A 55 -5.77 15.42 8.41
C TYR A 55 -6.80 14.61 9.19
N VAL A 56 -7.04 15.00 10.44
CA VAL A 56 -8.00 14.36 11.34
C VAL A 56 -9.17 15.31 11.55
N GLU A 57 -10.31 14.99 10.91
CA GLU A 57 -11.55 15.73 11.06
C GLU A 57 -12.24 15.36 12.38
N ILE A 58 -12.64 16.39 13.10
CA ILE A 58 -13.19 16.28 14.44
C ILE A 58 -14.52 17.02 14.50
N LYS A 59 -15.55 16.34 15.02
CA LYS A 59 -16.88 16.91 15.20
C LYS A 59 -17.45 16.45 16.53
N ILE A 60 -17.95 17.41 17.32
CA ILE A 60 -18.59 17.17 18.63
C ILE A 60 -17.72 16.28 19.54
N GLY A 61 -16.42 16.56 19.65
CA GLY A 61 -15.58 15.77 20.54
C GLY A 61 -14.95 14.52 19.89
N ASP A 62 -15.43 14.04 18.75
CA ASP A 62 -15.03 12.75 18.20
C ASP A 62 -14.34 12.84 16.83
N VAL A 63 -13.37 11.93 16.60
CA VAL A 63 -12.71 11.74 15.31
C VAL A 63 -13.70 11.11 14.31
N GLN A 64 -14.06 11.85 13.27
CA GLN A 64 -15.03 11.42 12.26
C GLN A 64 -14.37 10.81 11.02
N ARG A 65 -13.30 11.45 10.54
CA ARG A 65 -12.62 11.07 9.31
C ARG A 65 -11.14 11.35 9.43
N ILE A 66 -10.34 10.48 8.81
CA ILE A 66 -8.91 10.67 8.69
C ILE A 66 -8.56 10.51 7.22
N SER A 67 -7.85 11.49 6.67
CA SER A 67 -7.27 11.46 5.32
C SER A 67 -5.80 11.84 5.41
N PHE A 68 -5.03 11.56 4.37
CA PHE A 68 -3.63 11.97 4.33
C PHE A 68 -3.17 12.19 2.90
N ASP A 69 -2.24 13.11 2.74
CA ASP A 69 -1.42 13.25 1.54
C ASP A 69 -0.23 12.30 1.68
N ASN A 70 -0.25 11.26 0.87
CA ASN A 70 0.85 10.29 0.81
C ASN A 70 2.07 10.90 0.11
N VAL A 71 3.19 10.18 0.18
CA VAL A 71 4.36 10.44 -0.66
C VAL A 71 4.00 10.29 -2.15
N PRO A 72 4.77 10.91 -3.08
CA PRO A 72 4.52 10.80 -4.52
C PRO A 72 4.39 9.33 -4.97
N ALA A 73 3.27 9.03 -5.60
CA ALA A 73 2.98 7.71 -6.17
C ALA A 73 3.12 7.75 -7.69
N PHE A 74 3.62 6.67 -8.30
CA PHE A 74 3.83 6.59 -9.75
C PHE A 74 3.81 5.15 -10.25
N LEU A 75 3.49 4.98 -11.54
CA LEU A 75 3.67 3.72 -12.26
C LEU A 75 5.16 3.55 -12.59
N TYR A 76 5.76 2.47 -12.12
CA TYR A 76 7.18 2.17 -12.35
C TYR A 76 7.38 1.50 -13.71
N SER A 77 6.59 0.46 -14.00
CA SER A 77 6.61 -0.28 -15.26
C SER A 77 5.23 -0.86 -15.54
N LYS A 78 4.91 -1.04 -16.81
CA LYS A 78 3.63 -1.58 -17.27
C LYS A 78 3.83 -2.81 -18.14
N ASP A 79 2.84 -3.70 -18.14
CA ASP A 79 2.68 -4.82 -19.08
C ASP A 79 3.91 -5.75 -19.10
N LEU A 80 4.49 -6.04 -17.93
CA LEU A 80 5.65 -6.90 -17.79
C LEU A 80 5.22 -8.36 -17.76
N GLU A 81 5.63 -9.14 -18.76
CA GLU A 81 5.38 -10.58 -18.75
C GLU A 81 6.29 -11.31 -17.75
N ILE A 82 5.72 -12.16 -16.90
CA ILE A 82 6.46 -13.06 -16.01
C ILE A 82 5.94 -14.50 -16.15
N LYS A 83 6.83 -15.47 -15.99
CA LYS A 83 6.47 -16.89 -15.99
C LYS A 83 6.23 -17.34 -14.56
N VAL A 84 5.01 -17.76 -14.27
CA VAL A 84 4.56 -18.14 -12.93
C VAL A 84 4.30 -19.65 -12.88
N PRO A 85 4.98 -20.40 -12.00
CA PRO A 85 4.71 -21.82 -11.80
C PRO A 85 3.22 -22.08 -11.51
N GLY A 86 2.59 -22.93 -12.33
CA GLY A 86 1.18 -23.28 -12.21
C GLY A 86 0.18 -22.31 -12.86
N ALA A 87 0.61 -21.09 -13.23
CA ALA A 87 -0.27 -20.09 -13.88
C ALA A 87 0.16 -19.71 -15.31
N GLY A 88 1.36 -20.12 -15.75
CA GLY A 88 1.86 -19.82 -17.10
C GLY A 88 2.45 -18.43 -17.20
N ASN A 89 2.36 -17.81 -18.37
CA ASN A 89 2.81 -16.42 -18.56
C ASN A 89 1.68 -15.47 -18.17
N ILE A 90 1.97 -14.53 -17.28
CA ILE A 90 1.02 -13.50 -16.84
C ILE A 90 1.64 -12.12 -17.03
N SER A 91 0.81 -11.13 -17.32
CA SER A 91 1.22 -9.72 -17.38
C SER A 91 1.04 -9.08 -16.00
N VAL A 92 2.04 -8.33 -15.55
CA VAL A 92 1.99 -7.56 -14.30
C VAL A 92 2.43 -6.12 -14.51
N ASP A 93 1.84 -5.22 -13.74
CA ASP A 93 2.32 -3.85 -13.61
C ASP A 93 3.14 -3.72 -12.32
N VAL A 94 3.99 -2.70 -12.27
CA VAL A 94 4.72 -2.33 -11.05
C VAL A 94 4.43 -0.88 -10.75
N GLY A 95 3.92 -0.60 -9.56
CA GLY A 95 3.63 0.75 -9.08
C GLY A 95 4.31 1.03 -7.75
N LEU A 96 4.54 2.31 -7.45
CA LEU A 96 4.97 2.77 -6.13
C LEU A 96 3.89 3.69 -5.53
N GLY A 97 3.47 3.39 -4.31
CA GLY A 97 2.52 4.19 -3.53
C GLY A 97 2.94 4.36 -2.07
N GLY A 98 4.24 4.49 -1.83
CA GLY A 98 4.87 4.35 -0.51
C GLY A 98 5.72 3.09 -0.41
N ASN A 99 5.23 1.97 -0.96
CA ASN A 99 6.00 0.75 -1.23
C ASN A 99 5.88 0.39 -2.73
N PHE A 100 6.77 -0.47 -3.23
CA PHE A 100 6.58 -1.07 -4.55
C PHE A 100 5.57 -2.21 -4.48
N PHE A 101 4.65 -2.25 -5.45
CA PHE A 101 3.64 -3.28 -5.61
C PHE A 101 3.80 -3.98 -6.95
N THR A 102 3.75 -5.31 -6.93
CA THR A 102 3.40 -6.09 -8.13
C THR A 102 1.88 -6.07 -8.26
N ILE A 103 1.36 -5.57 -9.38
CA ILE A 103 -0.08 -5.39 -9.61
C ILE A 103 -0.52 -6.42 -10.66
N VAL A 104 -1.54 -7.20 -10.33
CA VAL A 104 -2.04 -8.31 -11.16
C VAL A 104 -3.53 -8.13 -11.38
N ASP A 105 -3.96 -8.09 -12.64
CA ASP A 105 -5.37 -8.17 -12.98
C ASP A 105 -5.88 -9.60 -12.74
N ILE A 106 -6.87 -9.75 -11.86
CA ILE A 106 -7.42 -11.06 -11.49
C ILE A 106 -8.03 -11.80 -12.69
N ASP A 107 -8.54 -11.05 -13.66
CA ASP A 107 -9.17 -11.61 -14.86
C ASP A 107 -8.13 -12.24 -15.78
N SER A 108 -6.91 -11.67 -15.82
CA SER A 108 -5.80 -12.19 -16.63
C SER A 108 -5.36 -13.58 -16.19
N ILE A 109 -5.61 -13.93 -14.91
CA ILE A 109 -5.31 -15.24 -14.33
C ILE A 109 -6.56 -16.11 -14.11
N LYS A 110 -7.72 -15.68 -14.64
CA LYS A 110 -9.00 -16.42 -14.60
C LYS A 110 -9.43 -16.81 -13.18
N MET A 111 -9.23 -15.90 -12.22
CA MET A 111 -9.68 -16.05 -10.83
C MET A 111 -10.71 -14.98 -10.46
N ASP A 112 -11.38 -15.18 -9.32
CA ASP A 112 -12.33 -14.22 -8.76
C ASP A 112 -11.86 -13.73 -7.37
N LEU A 113 -12.09 -12.45 -7.08
CA LEU A 113 -11.81 -11.84 -5.78
C LEU A 113 -12.95 -12.07 -4.79
N THR A 114 -13.09 -13.33 -4.34
CA THR A 114 -14.13 -13.72 -3.36
C THR A 114 -13.51 -14.27 -2.08
N LYS A 115 -14.29 -14.24 -0.99
CA LYS A 115 -13.84 -14.69 0.33
C LYS A 115 -13.44 -16.18 0.35
N ASP A 116 -14.14 -17.02 -0.39
CA ASP A 116 -13.87 -18.47 -0.49
C ASP A 116 -12.58 -18.79 -1.25
N LYS A 117 -12.05 -17.84 -2.05
CA LYS A 117 -10.80 -17.97 -2.81
C LYS A 117 -9.57 -17.40 -2.10
N MET A 118 -9.74 -16.79 -0.93
CA MET A 118 -8.66 -16.07 -0.24
C MET A 118 -7.41 -16.91 0.03
N ASP A 119 -7.55 -18.19 0.37
CA ASP A 119 -6.40 -19.06 0.62
C ASP A 119 -5.63 -19.42 -0.64
N GLU A 120 -6.35 -19.59 -1.76
CA GLU A 120 -5.78 -19.84 -3.08
C GLU A 120 -5.03 -18.59 -3.57
N LEU A 121 -5.68 -17.42 -3.49
CA LEU A 121 -5.09 -16.13 -3.83
C LEU A 121 -3.84 -15.82 -2.99
N ARG A 122 -3.85 -16.14 -1.69
CA ARG A 122 -2.69 -15.94 -0.82
C ARG A 122 -1.52 -16.85 -1.17
N LYS A 123 -1.77 -18.08 -1.61
CA LYS A 123 -0.72 -18.98 -2.07
C LYS A 123 -0.15 -18.49 -3.40
N LEU A 124 -1.03 -18.15 -4.34
CA LEU A 124 -0.65 -17.69 -5.66
C LEU A 124 0.12 -16.35 -5.59
N SER A 125 -0.29 -15.42 -4.73
CA SER A 125 0.40 -14.13 -4.58
C SER A 125 1.87 -14.29 -4.21
N LYS A 126 2.20 -15.25 -3.34
CA LYS A 126 3.60 -15.56 -2.97
C LYS A 126 4.40 -16.07 -4.16
N ILE A 127 3.80 -16.95 -4.98
CA ILE A 127 4.46 -17.52 -6.16
C ILE A 127 4.66 -16.43 -7.23
N ILE A 128 3.65 -15.60 -7.47
CA ILE A 128 3.74 -14.48 -8.42
C ILE A 128 4.81 -13.49 -7.97
N LEU A 129 4.78 -13.07 -6.71
CA LEU A 129 5.72 -12.11 -6.16
C LEU A 129 7.17 -12.63 -6.20
N ALA A 130 7.39 -13.92 -5.93
CA ALA A 130 8.70 -14.54 -6.10
C ALA A 130 9.15 -14.50 -7.58
N SER A 131 8.27 -14.89 -8.50
CA SER A 131 8.55 -14.88 -9.94
C SER A 131 8.83 -13.47 -10.47
N ALA A 132 8.10 -12.47 -9.96
CA ALA A 132 8.30 -11.06 -10.28
C ALA A 132 9.67 -10.57 -9.79
N ASN A 133 10.05 -10.88 -8.55
CA ASN A 133 11.35 -10.47 -7.98
C ASN A 133 12.57 -11.14 -8.66
N GLU A 134 12.40 -12.29 -9.29
CA GLU A 134 13.45 -12.91 -10.10
C GLU A 134 13.74 -12.09 -11.37
N LYS A 135 12.70 -11.62 -12.06
CA LYS A 135 12.81 -10.93 -13.35
C LYS A 135 12.95 -9.41 -13.23
N ILE A 136 12.34 -8.81 -12.21
CA ILE A 136 12.15 -7.37 -12.09
C ILE A 136 12.95 -6.87 -10.89
N LYS A 137 13.82 -5.89 -11.12
CA LYS A 137 14.51 -5.14 -10.08
C LYS A 137 13.96 -3.72 -10.07
N VAL A 138 13.63 -3.23 -8.87
CA VAL A 138 13.07 -1.89 -8.67
C VAL A 138 14.07 -1.01 -7.94
N GLN A 139 14.00 0.29 -8.18
CA GLN A 139 14.80 1.28 -7.48
C GLN A 139 14.01 2.58 -7.37
N HIS A 140 13.75 3.03 -6.14
CA HIS A 140 13.15 4.34 -5.94
C HIS A 140 14.11 5.45 -6.38
N PRO A 141 13.66 6.44 -7.17
CA PRO A 141 14.54 7.41 -7.83
C PRO A 141 15.27 8.34 -6.86
N ALA A 142 14.66 8.66 -5.73
CA ALA A 142 15.21 9.57 -4.73
C ALA A 142 15.68 8.89 -3.43
N ASN A 143 15.44 7.58 -3.25
CA ASN A 143 15.75 6.87 -2.02
C ASN A 143 16.34 5.50 -2.31
N LYS A 144 17.66 5.34 -2.08
CA LYS A 144 18.37 4.11 -2.44
C LYS A 144 18.03 2.90 -1.56
N SER A 145 17.47 3.11 -0.37
CA SER A 145 17.09 2.00 0.52
C SER A 145 15.78 1.31 0.10
N ILE A 146 14.95 1.96 -0.73
CA ILE A 146 13.70 1.40 -1.24
C ILE A 146 13.98 0.80 -2.63
N ASN A 147 14.32 -0.49 -2.65
CA ASN A 147 14.79 -1.20 -3.84
C ASN A 147 14.29 -2.67 -3.92
N TYR A 148 13.19 -2.97 -3.25
CA TYR A 148 12.60 -4.31 -3.20
C TYR A 148 11.08 -4.25 -3.41
N MET A 149 10.50 -5.38 -3.82
CA MET A 149 9.06 -5.57 -3.91
C MET A 149 8.64 -6.73 -3.01
N ASP A 150 7.78 -6.45 -2.04
CA ASP A 150 7.23 -7.46 -1.12
C ASP A 150 5.70 -7.44 -1.05
N GLN A 151 5.06 -6.50 -1.75
CA GLN A 151 3.61 -6.38 -1.85
C GLN A 151 3.11 -6.84 -3.22
N LEU A 152 2.00 -7.56 -3.21
CA LEU A 152 1.21 -7.87 -4.41
C LEU A 152 -0.21 -7.37 -4.23
N LEU A 153 -0.72 -6.66 -5.23
CA LEU A 153 -2.09 -6.20 -5.29
C LEU A 153 -2.81 -6.92 -6.44
N PHE A 154 -3.83 -7.70 -6.11
CA PHE A 154 -4.79 -8.14 -7.11
C PHE A 154 -5.81 -7.01 -7.35
N VAL A 155 -5.99 -6.65 -8.61
CA VAL A 155 -6.99 -5.67 -9.05
C VAL A 155 -8.03 -6.36 -9.93
N GLN A 156 -9.23 -5.80 -9.96
CA GLN A 156 -10.29 -6.22 -10.87
C GLN A 156 -10.70 -5.01 -11.69
N ASN A 157 -10.43 -5.04 -13.00
CA ASN A 157 -10.77 -3.96 -13.93
C ASN A 157 -12.15 -4.17 -14.57
N ARG A 158 -13.11 -4.68 -13.80
CA ARG A 158 -14.52 -4.75 -14.23
C ARG A 158 -15.26 -3.58 -13.59
N PRO A 159 -15.91 -2.71 -14.37
CA PRO A 159 -16.90 -1.81 -13.81
C PRO A 159 -17.94 -2.64 -13.07
N ASN A 160 -18.38 -2.19 -11.91
CA ASN A 160 -19.54 -2.80 -11.27
C ASN A 160 -20.73 -2.62 -12.22
N GLU A 161 -21.76 -3.47 -12.18
CA GLU A 161 -22.95 -3.32 -13.05
C GLU A 161 -23.66 -1.96 -12.93
N LYS A 162 -23.27 -1.13 -11.96
CA LYS A 162 -23.79 0.22 -11.72
C LYS A 162 -22.85 1.35 -12.17
N GLY A 163 -21.75 1.04 -12.86
CA GLY A 163 -20.63 1.97 -13.08
C GLY A 163 -19.88 2.21 -11.78
#